data_AF-A0A6F8ZSU9-F1
#
_entry.id   AF-A0A6F8ZSU9-F1
#
_cell.length_a   1.000
_cell.length_b   1.000
_cell.length_c   1.000
_cell.angle_alpha   90.00
_cell.angle_beta   90.00
_cell.angle_gamma   90.00
#
_symmetry.space_group_name_H-M   'P 1'
#
loop_
_entity.id
_entity.type
_entity.pdbx_description
1 polymer ?
#
loop_
_entity_poly.entity_id
_entity_poly.type
_entity_poly.pdbx_seq_one_letter_code
_entity_poly.pdbx_strand_id
1 'polypeptide(L)'
;MPEEQAFCVLGRIMYEYGLRELYKNNFEDLHCKFYQLERLLQEQLPELWSHFQELNLEAHMYASQWFLTLFTAKFPLCMVFHITDLLLCEGLNIIFNVALALLKV
;
A
#
# COMPACT_ATOMS: atom_id res chain seq x y z
N MET A 1 -11.65 9.25 -18.51
CA MET A 1 -12.69 8.26 -18.18
C MET A 1 -13.95 9.02 -17.77
N PRO A 2 -15.13 8.73 -18.36
CA PRO A 2 -16.41 9.28 -17.91
C PRO A 2 -16.74 8.90 -16.46
N GLU A 3 -17.61 9.67 -15.81
CA GLU A 3 -17.98 9.51 -14.40
C GLU A 3 -18.51 8.10 -14.06
N GLU A 4 -19.46 7.59 -14.85
CA GLU A 4 -20.07 6.26 -14.64
C GLU A 4 -19.02 5.15 -14.67
N GLN A 5 -18.09 5.21 -15.64
CA GLN A 5 -17.01 4.23 -15.76
C GLN A 5 -16.05 4.33 -14.58
N ALA A 6 -15.74 5.54 -14.11
CA ALA A 6 -14.90 5.75 -12.94
C ALA A 6 -15.53 5.15 -11.67
N PHE A 7 -16.85 5.31 -11.49
CA PHE A 7 -17.57 4.66 -10.40
C PHE A 7 -17.52 3.14 -10.50
N CYS A 8 -17.72 2.56 -11.69
CA CYS A 8 -17.62 1.12 -11.89
C CYS A 8 -16.22 0.58 -11.55
N VAL A 9 -15.15 1.27 -11.99
CA VAL A 9 -13.77 0.87 -11.69
C VAL A 9 -13.49 0.99 -10.19
N LEU A 10 -13.93 2.07 -9.54
CA LEU A 10 -13.81 2.21 -8.09
C LEU A 10 -14.52 1.07 -7.35
N GLY A 11 -15.72 0.69 -7.79
CA GLY A 11 -16.45 -0.47 -7.27
C GLY A 11 -15.63 -1.75 -7.36
N ARG A 12 -14.98 -2.01 -8.50
CA ARG A 12 -14.09 -3.17 -8.63
C ARG A 12 -12.88 -3.09 -7.71
N ILE A 13 -12.20 -1.94 -7.63
CA ILE A 13 -11.05 -1.75 -6.73
C ILE A 13 -11.45 -2.04 -5.27
N MET A 14 -12.62 -1.54 -4.86
CA MET A 14 -13.09 -1.72 -3.49
C MET A 14 -13.50 -3.17 -3.21
N TYR A 15 -14.26 -3.81 -4.09
CA TYR A 15 -14.87 -5.12 -3.81
C TYR A 15 -14.13 -6.31 -4.41
N GLU A 16 -13.71 -6.23 -5.67
CA GLU A 16 -13.03 -7.34 -6.37
C GLU A 16 -11.54 -7.40 -6.05
N TYR A 17 -10.86 -6.25 -6.00
CA TYR A 17 -9.45 -6.19 -5.61
C TYR A 17 -9.26 -6.18 -4.09
N GLY A 18 -10.33 -5.99 -3.31
CA GLY A 18 -10.31 -6.14 -1.86
C GLY A 18 -9.81 -4.92 -1.08
N LEU A 19 -9.73 -3.72 -1.70
CA LEU A 19 -9.24 -2.52 -0.98
C LEU A 19 -10.12 -2.20 0.24
N ARG A 20 -11.42 -2.47 0.15
CA ARG A 20 -12.37 -2.21 1.25
C ARG A 20 -12.08 -3.02 2.50
N GLU A 21 -11.44 -4.19 2.37
CA GLU A 21 -11.18 -5.07 3.52
C GLU A 21 -10.22 -4.41 4.51
N LEU A 22 -9.30 -3.58 4.00
CA LEU A 22 -8.37 -2.79 4.82
C LEU A 22 -9.07 -1.79 5.76
N TYR A 23 -10.34 -1.42 5.48
CA TYR A 23 -11.11 -0.45 6.27
C TYR A 23 -12.07 -1.10 7.27
N LYS A 24 -12.24 -2.42 7.25
CA LYS A 24 -13.21 -3.12 8.11
C LYS A 24 -12.62 -3.47 9.47
N ASN A 25 -13.50 -3.84 10.42
CA ASN A 25 -13.14 -4.46 11.70
C ASN A 25 -12.00 -3.72 12.44
N ASN A 26 -12.08 -2.39 12.51
CA ASN A 26 -11.02 -1.54 13.07
C ASN A 26 -9.65 -1.77 12.42
N PHE A 27 -9.61 -1.86 11.08
CA PHE A 27 -8.41 -1.95 10.27
C PHE A 27 -7.60 -3.24 10.48
N GLU A 28 -8.25 -4.35 10.84
CA GLU A 28 -7.59 -5.64 11.11
C GLU A 28 -6.69 -6.09 9.95
N ASP A 29 -7.22 -6.10 8.72
CA ASP A 29 -6.46 -6.47 7.52
C ASP A 29 -5.30 -5.51 7.25
N LEU A 30 -5.47 -4.21 7.52
CA LEU A 30 -4.41 -3.23 7.37
C LEU A 30 -3.27 -3.47 8.37
N HIS A 31 -3.58 -3.81 9.62
CA HIS A 31 -2.57 -4.20 10.61
C HIS A 31 -1.81 -5.47 10.17
N CYS A 32 -2.50 -6.42 9.55
CA CYS A 32 -1.85 -7.57 8.92
C CYS A 32 -0.89 -7.14 7.79
N LYS A 33 -1.29 -6.16 6.95
CA LYS A 33 -0.40 -5.61 5.92
C LYS A 33 0.83 -4.91 6.51
N PHE A 34 0.70 -4.19 7.62
CA PHE A 34 1.85 -3.59 8.30
C PHE A 34 2.84 -4.64 8.79
N TYR A 35 2.35 -5.69 9.44
CA TYR A 35 3.20 -6.81 9.86
C TYR A 35 3.93 -7.44 8.66
N GLN A 36 3.22 -7.71 7.57
CA GLN A 36 3.80 -8.25 6.34
C GLN A 36 4.91 -7.33 5.78
N LEU A 37 4.68 -6.01 5.75
CA LEU A 37 5.68 -5.05 5.28
C LEU A 37 6.93 -5.07 6.17
N GLU A 38 6.78 -5.12 7.49
CA GLU A 38 7.91 -5.18 8.42
C GLU A 38 8.70 -6.50 8.35
N ARG A 39 8.04 -7.61 7.98
CA ARG A 39 8.74 -8.87 7.68
C ARG A 39 9.55 -8.78 6.40
N LEU A 40 8.96 -8.26 5.34
CA LEU A 40 9.66 -8.03 4.08
C LEU A 40 10.83 -7.04 4.26
N LEU A 41 10.65 -5.99 5.08
CA LEU A 41 11.70 -5.03 5.39
C LEU A 41 12.86 -5.71 6.13
N GLN A 42 12.58 -6.55 7.12
CA GLN A 42 13.62 -7.29 7.83
C GLN A 42 14.40 -8.24 6.91
N GLU A 43 13.72 -8.92 5.99
CA GLU A 43 14.36 -9.88 5.09
C GLU A 43 15.17 -9.20 3.98
N GLN A 44 14.66 -8.10 3.41
CA GLN A 44 15.25 -7.48 2.21
C GLN A 44 16.11 -6.25 2.50
N LEU A 45 15.83 -5.52 3.59
CA LEU A 45 16.52 -4.29 4.00
C LEU A 45 16.82 -4.32 5.52
N PRO A 46 17.59 -5.33 6.00
CA PRO A 46 17.78 -5.59 7.44
C PRO A 46 18.39 -4.41 8.22
N GLU A 47 19.29 -3.65 7.59
CA GLU A 47 19.92 -2.47 8.21
C GLU A 47 18.89 -1.36 8.46
N LEU A 48 18.04 -1.08 7.47
CA LEU A 48 16.96 -0.09 7.59
C LEU A 48 15.91 -0.54 8.61
N TRP A 49 15.56 -1.82 8.58
CA TRP A 49 14.64 -2.40 9.58
C TRP A 49 15.20 -2.23 11.00
N SER A 50 16.47 -2.56 11.25
CA SER A 50 17.11 -2.39 12.56
C SER A 50 17.06 -0.93 13.02
N HIS A 51 17.37 0.00 12.11
CA HIS A 51 17.31 1.42 12.42
C HIS A 51 15.89 1.88 12.79
N PHE A 52 14.86 1.39 12.09
CA PHE A 52 13.47 1.69 12.45
C PHE A 52 13.11 1.13 13.83
N GLN A 53 13.58 -0.06 14.18
CA GLN A 53 13.36 -0.63 15.53
C GLN A 53 14.02 0.22 16.62
N GLU A 54 15.25 0.70 16.41
CA GLU A 54 15.95 1.59 17.35
C GLU A 54 15.19 2.90 17.61
N LEU A 55 14.50 3.40 16.57
CA LEU A 55 13.68 4.62 16.66
C LEU A 55 12.25 4.37 17.17
N ASN A 56 11.85 3.11 17.40
CA ASN A 56 10.46 2.70 17.61
C ASN A 56 9.52 3.22 16.50
N LEU A 57 10.01 3.20 15.25
CA LEU A 57 9.24 3.62 14.08
C LEU A 57 8.51 2.41 13.48
N GLU A 58 7.22 2.32 13.73
CA GLU A 58 6.36 1.23 13.23
C GLU A 58 5.73 1.57 11.87
N ALA A 59 5.43 0.53 11.08
CA ALA A 59 4.87 0.70 9.73
C ALA A 59 3.57 1.51 9.68
N HIS A 60 2.72 1.41 10.72
CA HIS A 60 1.47 2.16 10.77
C HIS A 60 1.69 3.70 10.75
N MET A 61 2.84 4.17 11.24
CA MET A 61 3.15 5.60 11.34
C MET A 61 3.41 6.26 9.98
N TYR A 62 3.90 5.49 8.99
CA TYR A 62 4.27 6.04 7.67
C TYR A 62 3.53 5.39 6.49
N ALA A 63 3.19 4.10 6.57
CA ALA A 63 2.65 3.33 5.45
C ALA A 63 1.12 3.31 5.37
N SER A 64 0.39 3.80 6.39
CA SER A 64 -1.08 3.77 6.42
C SER A 64 -1.72 4.31 5.13
N GLN A 65 -1.27 5.48 4.66
CA GLN A 65 -1.81 6.08 3.45
C GLN A 65 -1.35 5.37 2.17
N TRP A 66 -0.21 4.68 2.19
CA TRP A 66 0.27 3.92 1.02
C TRP A 66 -0.72 2.79 0.69
N PHE A 67 -1.14 2.05 1.71
CA PHE A 67 -2.13 0.98 1.57
C PHE A 67 -3.55 1.49 1.34
N LEU A 68 -4.03 2.40 2.20
CA LEU A 68 -5.44 2.83 2.14
C LEU A 68 -5.75 3.65 0.89
N THR A 69 -4.82 4.49 0.44
CA THR A 69 -5.07 5.43 -0.66
C THR A 69 -4.41 5.01 -1.96
N LEU A 70 -3.76 3.84 -2.01
CA LEU A 70 -2.99 3.40 -3.18
C LEU A 70 -1.98 4.47 -3.63
N PHE A 71 -1.31 5.10 -2.66
CA PHE A 71 -0.36 6.22 -2.83
C PHE A 71 -0.94 7.54 -3.39
N THR A 72 -2.24 7.60 -3.74
CA THR A 72 -2.88 8.78 -4.35
C THR A 72 -2.84 10.04 -3.48
N ALA A 73 -2.77 9.91 -2.15
CA ALA A 73 -2.87 11.05 -1.24
C ALA A 73 -1.62 11.94 -1.17
N LYS A 74 -0.44 11.41 -1.51
CA LYS A 74 0.85 12.12 -1.28
C LYS A 74 1.80 12.10 -2.48
N PHE A 75 1.65 11.15 -3.40
CA PHE A 75 2.61 10.97 -4.49
C PHE A 75 2.17 11.72 -5.75
N PRO A 76 3.12 12.15 -6.61
CA PRO A 76 2.79 12.79 -7.88
C PRO A 76 1.90 11.92 -8.77
N LEU A 77 0.95 12.55 -9.46
CA LEU A 77 -0.03 11.82 -10.29
C LEU A 77 0.61 10.90 -11.35
N CYS A 78 1.73 11.31 -11.94
CA CYS A 78 2.44 10.47 -12.92
C CYS A 78 2.87 9.12 -12.33
N MET A 79 3.35 9.12 -11.08
CA MET A 79 3.71 7.88 -10.38
C MET A 79 2.46 7.08 -10.02
N VAL A 80 1.43 7.75 -9.52
CA VAL A 80 0.17 7.11 -9.11
C VAL A 80 -0.52 6.40 -10.29
N PHE A 81 -0.45 6.95 -11.50
CA PHE A 81 -0.99 6.29 -12.69
C PHE A 81 -0.29 4.97 -12.98
N HIS A 82 1.05 4.93 -12.92
CA HIS A 82 1.80 3.68 -13.07
C HIS A 82 1.49 2.65 -11.97
N ILE A 83 1.34 3.11 -10.72
CA ILE A 83 0.93 2.24 -9.62
C ILE A 83 -0.47 1.66 -9.87
N THR A 84 -1.38 2.47 -10.42
CA THR A 84 -2.75 2.05 -10.74
C THR A 84 -2.75 1.02 -11.87
N ASP A 85 -1.93 1.20 -12.92
CA ASP A 85 -1.78 0.24 -14.01
C ASP A 85 -1.33 -1.13 -13.47
N LEU A 86 -0.30 -1.15 -12.62
CA LEU A 86 0.21 -2.36 -11.99
C LEU A 86 -0.84 -2.99 -11.06
N LEU A 87 -1.54 -2.19 -10.27
CA LEU A 87 -2.58 -2.69 -9.36
C LEU A 87 -3.72 -3.36 -10.10
N LEU A 88 -4.17 -2.77 -11.21
CA LEU A 88 -5.26 -3.36 -12.00
C LEU A 88 -4.79 -4.63 -12.73
N CYS A 89 -3.51 -4.75 -13.06
CA CYS A 89 -2.97 -5.94 -13.74
C CYS A 89 -2.57 -7.08 -12.79
N GLU A 90 -1.96 -6.77 -11.64
CA GLU A 90 -1.32 -7.75 -10.74
C GLU A 90 -1.99 -7.85 -9.35
N GLY A 91 -2.86 -6.89 -9.00
CA GLY A 91 -3.60 -6.87 -7.74
C GLY A 91 -2.95 -6.03 -6.64
N LEU A 92 -3.53 -6.06 -5.43
CA LEU A 92 -3.10 -5.21 -4.31
C LEU A 92 -1.69 -5.50 -3.78
N ASN A 93 -1.13 -6.67 -4.07
CA ASN A 93 0.19 -7.04 -3.57
C ASN A 93 1.31 -6.14 -4.13
N ILE A 94 1.08 -5.45 -5.25
CA ILE A 94 2.04 -4.47 -5.80
C ILE A 94 2.38 -3.37 -4.80
N ILE A 95 1.48 -3.07 -3.83
CA ILE A 95 1.70 -2.03 -2.83
C ILE A 95 2.96 -2.34 -2.01
N PHE A 96 3.22 -3.62 -1.70
CA PHE A 96 4.44 -4.03 -1.01
C PHE A 96 5.68 -3.79 -1.86
N ASN A 97 5.62 -4.12 -3.16
CA ASN A 97 6.74 -3.92 -4.07
C ASN A 97 7.10 -2.43 -4.18
N VAL A 98 6.08 -1.57 -4.32
CA VAL A 98 6.28 -0.11 -4.38
C VAL A 98 6.80 0.43 -3.05
N ALA A 99 6.25 -0.03 -1.92
CA ALA A 99 6.71 0.39 -0.58
C ALA A 99 8.18 0.03 -0.33
N LEU A 100 8.59 -1.20 -0.65
CA LEU A 100 9.99 -1.64 -0.53
C LEU A 100 10.91 -0.88 -1.49
N ALA A 101 10.46 -0.65 -2.74
CA ALA A 101 11.23 0.13 -3.70
C ALA A 101 11.46 1.57 -3.22
N LEU A 102 10.46 2.20 -2.60
CA LEU A 102 10.58 3.54 -2.02
C LEU A 102 11.51 3.57 -0.80
N LEU A 103 11.47 2.55 0.05
CA LEU A 103 12.30 2.46 1.26
C LEU A 103 13.77 2.12 0.94
N LYS A 104 14.05 1.54 -0.22
CA LYS A 104 15.40 1.20 -0.66
C LYS A 104 16.21 2.40 -1.16
N VAL A 105 15.57 3.53 -1.45
CA VAL A 105 16.19 4.73 -2.05
C VAL A 105 17.12 5.44 -1.08
#